data_AF-A0A660VU84-F1
#
_entry.id   AF-A0A660VU84-F1
#
_cell.length_a   1.000
_cell.length_b   1.000
_cell.length_c   1.000
_cell.angle_alpha   90.00
_cell.angle_beta   90.00
_cell.angle_gamma   90.00
#
_symmetry.space_group_name_H-M   'P 1'
#
loop_
_entity.id
_entity.type
_entity.pdbx_description
1 polymer ?
#
loop_
_entity_poly.entity_id
_entity_poly.type
_entity_poly.pdbx_seq_one_letter_code
_entity_poly.pdbx_strand_id
1 'polypeptide(L)'
;MAKCNSCQQKGLLFRVDKVGLCKTCRPRIDAEIETHSNAIYEDMHVFERAQDPAGKLAAIDHLLAASAALLPYEEWGMQTCSPPAKLVHAEYTGFRDELTRGG
;
A
#
# COMPACT_ATOMS: atom_id res chain seq x y z
N MET A 1 26.88 9.31 0.98
CA MET A 1 27.13 7.85 1.08
C MET A 1 25.78 7.18 0.89
N ALA A 2 25.67 6.20 -0.02
CA ALA A 2 24.41 5.52 -0.26
C ALA A 2 23.92 4.81 1.01
N LYS A 3 22.61 4.87 1.27
CA LYS A 3 21.95 4.27 2.43
C LYS A 3 20.63 3.64 1.98
N CYS A 4 20.35 2.42 2.42
CA CYS A 4 19.11 1.75 2.09
C CYS A 4 17.92 2.38 2.83
N ASN A 5 16.87 2.78 2.13
CA ASN A 5 15.65 3.33 2.72
C ASN A 5 14.94 2.33 3.64
N SER A 6 15.10 1.03 3.39
CA SER A 6 14.48 -0.02 4.19
C SER A 6 15.35 -0.49 5.36
N CYS A 7 16.49 -1.14 5.11
CA CYS A 7 17.32 -1.72 6.18
C CYS A 7 18.32 -0.73 6.81
N GLN A 8 18.36 0.53 6.34
CA GLN A 8 19.21 1.60 6.87
C GLN A 8 20.74 1.33 6.80
N GLN A 9 21.16 0.20 6.22
CA GLN A 9 22.56 -0.14 5.99
C GLN A 9 23.22 0.88 5.06
N LYS A 10 24.50 1.16 5.32
CA LYS A 10 25.36 2.09 4.59
C LYS A 10 26.82 1.63 4.67
N GLY A 11 27.65 2.07 3.74
CA GLY A 11 29.08 1.75 3.72
C GLY A 11 29.79 2.30 2.48
N LEU A 12 31.13 2.25 2.48
CA LEU A 12 31.96 2.86 1.44
C LEU A 12 31.71 2.26 0.05
N LEU A 13 31.38 0.96 -0.02
CA LEU A 13 31.05 0.22 -1.25
C LEU A 13 29.57 -0.17 -1.34
N PHE A 14 28.73 0.38 -0.44
CA PHE A 14 27.31 0.08 -0.43
C PHE A 14 26.63 0.79 -1.60
N ARG A 15 25.76 0.07 -2.32
CA ARG A 15 25.03 0.59 -3.48
C ARG A 15 23.53 0.43 -3.26
N VAL A 16 22.80 1.43 -3.71
CA VAL A 16 21.34 1.42 -3.77
C VAL A 16 20.89 1.73 -5.18
N ASP A 17 19.66 1.34 -5.51
CA ASP A 17 19.01 1.68 -6.77
C ASP A 17 18.47 3.12 -6.78
N LYS A 18 17.69 3.46 -7.82
CA LYS A 18 17.11 4.80 -8.01
C LYS A 18 16.15 5.22 -6.89
N VAL A 19 15.54 4.26 -6.19
CA VAL A 19 14.56 4.49 -5.11
C VAL A 19 15.20 4.25 -3.73
N GLY A 20 16.52 4.13 -3.67
CA GLY A 20 17.26 4.02 -2.42
C GLY A 20 17.23 2.62 -1.80
N LEU A 21 16.98 1.56 -2.56
CA LEU A 21 16.97 0.18 -2.05
C LEU A 21 18.25 -0.60 -2.38
N CYS A 22 18.72 -1.40 -1.42
CA CYS A 22 19.81 -2.32 -1.67
C CYS A 22 19.32 -3.60 -2.35
N LYS A 23 20.24 -4.34 -2.98
CA LYS A 23 19.95 -5.60 -3.70
C LYS A 23 19.22 -6.67 -2.88
N THR A 24 19.33 -6.63 -1.56
CA THR A 24 18.67 -7.58 -0.65
C THR A 24 17.27 -7.14 -0.28
N CYS A 25 17.06 -5.84 -0.04
CA CYS A 25 15.74 -5.32 0.30
C CYS A 25 14.81 -5.24 -0.92
N ARG A 26 15.36 -5.01 -2.11
CA ARG A 26 14.58 -4.83 -3.33
C ARG A 26 13.59 -5.96 -3.60
N PRO A 27 13.99 -7.24 -3.71
CA PRO A 27 13.04 -8.32 -4.00
C PRO A 27 12.01 -8.52 -2.89
N ARG A 28 12.38 -8.28 -1.63
CA ARG A 28 11.43 -8.36 -0.50
C ARG A 28 10.35 -7.28 -0.61
N ILE A 29 10.75 -6.04 -0.91
CA ILE A 29 9.83 -4.92 -1.04
C ILE A 29 8.96 -5.09 -2.28
N ASP A 30 9.50 -5.56 -3.39
CA ASP A 30 8.70 -5.86 -4.58
C ASP A 30 7.61 -6.90 -4.25
N ALA A 31 7.93 -7.95 -3.48
CA ALA A 31 6.96 -8.95 -3.03
C ALA A 31 5.92 -8.40 -2.03
N GLU A 32 6.31 -7.49 -1.13
CA GLU A 32 5.39 -6.80 -0.23
C GLU A 32 4.43 -5.88 -1.02
N ILE A 33 4.96 -5.14 -2.00
CA ILE A 33 4.16 -4.30 -2.88
C ILE A 33 3.14 -5.14 -3.63
N GLU A 34 3.56 -6.27 -4.22
CA GLU A 34 2.67 -7.19 -4.92
C GLU A 34 1.58 -7.73 -4.00
N THR A 35 1.95 -8.19 -2.80
CA THR A 35 1.01 -8.76 -1.82
C THR A 35 -0.07 -7.74 -1.44
N HIS A 36 0.33 -6.52 -1.06
CA HIS A 36 -0.62 -5.48 -0.66
C HIS A 36 -1.42 -4.95 -1.85
N SER A 37 -0.84 -4.88 -3.05
CA SER A 37 -1.56 -4.49 -4.26
C SER A 37 -2.66 -5.50 -4.59
N ASN A 38 -2.37 -6.80 -4.52
CA ASN A 38 -3.36 -7.85 -4.74
C ASN A 38 -4.49 -7.79 -3.69
N ALA A 39 -4.15 -7.60 -2.41
CA ALA A 39 -5.15 -7.43 -1.35
C ALA A 39 -6.08 -6.24 -1.63
N ILE A 40 -5.54 -5.10 -2.07
CA ILE A 40 -6.35 -3.94 -2.46
C ILE A 40 -7.35 -4.32 -3.56
N TYR A 41 -6.91 -4.97 -4.65
CA TYR A 41 -7.82 -5.33 -5.74
C TYR A 41 -8.89 -6.34 -5.30
N GLU A 42 -8.53 -7.32 -4.47
CA GLU A 42 -9.48 -8.28 -3.90
C GLU A 42 -10.52 -7.60 -3.02
N ASP A 43 -10.09 -6.73 -2.11
CA ASP A 43 -10.97 -6.02 -1.19
C ASP A 43 -11.87 -5.01 -1.93
N MET A 44 -11.39 -4.37 -3.00
CA MET A 44 -12.22 -3.55 -3.89
C MET A 44 -13.36 -4.38 -4.49
N HIS A 45 -13.07 -5.60 -4.98
CA HIS A 45 -14.09 -6.48 -5.50
C HIS A 45 -15.08 -6.98 -4.44
N VAL A 46 -14.62 -7.23 -3.21
CA VAL A 46 -15.50 -7.57 -2.09
C VAL A 46 -16.42 -6.39 -1.76
N PHE A 47 -15.88 -5.17 -1.67
CA PHE A 47 -16.66 -3.96 -1.42
C PHE A 47 -17.75 -3.72 -2.47
N GLU A 48 -17.42 -3.89 -3.75
CA GLU A 48 -18.37 -3.74 -4.88
C GLU A 48 -19.51 -4.76 -4.82
N ARG A 49 -19.25 -5.98 -4.34
CA ARG A 49 -20.21 -7.09 -4.32
C ARG A 49 -21.01 -7.18 -3.02
N ALA A 50 -20.48 -6.66 -1.92
CA ALA A 50 -21.12 -6.71 -0.61
C ALA A 50 -22.46 -5.95 -0.65
N GLN A 51 -23.53 -6.62 -0.20
CA GLN A 51 -24.86 -6.01 -0.12
C GLN A 51 -25.14 -5.41 1.25
N ASP A 52 -24.48 -5.92 2.30
CA ASP A 52 -24.65 -5.44 3.66
C ASP A 52 -23.62 -4.35 4.02
N PRO A 53 -23.99 -3.37 4.87
CA PRO A 53 -23.05 -2.35 5.32
C PRO A 53 -21.86 -2.92 6.10
N ALA A 54 -22.05 -4.00 6.84
CA ALA A 54 -21.00 -4.63 7.64
C ALA A 54 -19.90 -5.25 6.76
N GLY A 55 -20.27 -5.97 5.70
CA GLY A 55 -19.31 -6.53 4.75
C GLY A 55 -18.56 -5.44 3.99
N LYS A 56 -19.24 -4.36 3.61
CA LYS A 56 -18.60 -3.18 3.01
C LYS A 56 -17.57 -2.54 3.95
N LEU A 57 -17.93 -2.34 5.21
CA LEU A 57 -17.03 -1.72 6.19
C LEU A 57 -15.78 -2.58 6.44
N ALA A 58 -15.96 -3.90 6.58
CA ALA A 58 -14.84 -4.83 6.75
C ALA A 58 -13.88 -4.81 5.54
N ALA A 59 -14.42 -4.81 4.32
CA ALA A 59 -13.61 -4.71 3.10
C ALA A 59 -12.85 -3.37 3.04
N ILE A 60 -13.51 -2.25 3.38
CA ILE A 60 -12.84 -0.95 3.43
C ILE A 60 -11.72 -0.93 4.47
N ASP A 61 -11.94 -1.47 5.68
CA ASP A 61 -10.93 -1.47 6.73
C ASP A 61 -9.67 -2.26 6.31
N HIS A 62 -9.84 -3.41 5.66
CA HIS A 62 -8.74 -4.20 5.12
C HIS A 62 -8.01 -3.47 3.99
N LEU A 63 -8.76 -2.88 3.05
CA LEU A 63 -8.22 -2.10 1.93
C LEU A 63 -7.42 -0.89 2.42
N LEU A 64 -7.91 -0.18 3.45
CA LEU A 64 -7.21 0.95 4.05
C LEU A 64 -5.92 0.51 4.74
N ALA A 65 -5.89 -0.65 5.39
CA ALA A 65 -4.68 -1.20 5.97
C ALA A 65 -3.64 -1.56 4.88
N ALA A 66 -4.08 -2.22 3.80
CA ALA A 66 -3.20 -2.59 2.69
C ALA A 66 -2.65 -1.37 1.94
N SER A 67 -3.50 -0.38 1.64
CA SER A 67 -3.07 0.86 1.00
C SER A 67 -2.15 1.71 1.89
N ALA A 68 -2.40 1.76 3.21
CA ALA A 68 -1.51 2.44 4.16
C ALA A 68 -0.10 1.83 4.18
N ALA A 69 0.01 0.51 4.05
CA ALA A 69 1.29 -0.20 3.99
C ALA A 69 2.11 0.17 2.74
N LEU A 70 1.45 0.59 1.65
CA LEU A 70 2.09 0.98 0.39
C LEU A 70 2.54 2.45 0.35
N LEU A 71 1.96 3.33 1.16
CA LEU A 71 2.25 4.77 1.13
C LEU A 71 3.75 5.10 1.27
N PRO A 72 4.53 4.48 2.18
CA PRO A 72 5.96 4.78 2.29
C PRO A 72 6.74 4.47 1.02
N TYR A 73 6.31 3.46 0.25
CA TYR A 73 6.95 3.08 -1.01
C TYR A 73 6.68 4.11 -2.12
N GLU A 74 5.47 4.68 -2.16
CA GLU A 74 5.16 5.78 -3.07
C GLU A 74 5.94 7.05 -2.74
N GLU A 75 6.15 7.34 -1.46
CA GLU A 75 7.02 8.46 -1.03
C GLU A 75 8.48 8.26 -1.45
N TRP A 76 8.94 7.00 -1.57
CA TRP A 76 10.26 6.68 -2.13
C TRP A 76 10.31 6.78 -3.66
N GLY A 77 9.19 7.10 -4.31
CA GLY A 77 9.06 7.18 -5.77
C GLY A 77 8.82 5.84 -6.45
N MET A 78 8.38 4.82 -5.71
CA MET A 78 8.00 3.53 -6.29
C MET A 78 6.56 3.57 -6.77
N GLN A 79 6.31 2.95 -7.93
CA GLN A 79 4.95 2.64 -8.34
C GLN A 79 4.49 1.39 -7.59
N THR A 80 3.33 1.46 -6.92
CA THR A 80 2.80 0.37 -6.10
C THR A 80 1.66 -0.35 -6.83
N CYS A 81 0.46 0.21 -6.81
CA CYS A 81 -0.73 -0.25 -7.52
C CYS A 81 -1.26 0.81 -8.51
N SER A 82 -2.29 0.45 -9.28
CA SER A 82 -2.97 1.33 -10.23
C SER A 82 -4.48 1.24 -10.02
N PRO A 83 -5.15 2.29 -9.50
CA PRO A 83 -4.60 3.61 -9.18
C PRO A 83 -3.61 3.59 -8.00
N PRO A 84 -2.73 4.61 -7.86
CA PRO A 84 -1.78 4.72 -6.75
C PRO A 84 -2.44 4.54 -5.38
N ALA A 85 -1.73 3.90 -4.45
CA ALA A 85 -2.22 3.58 -3.11
C ALA A 85 -2.69 4.82 -2.36
N LYS A 86 -2.03 5.96 -2.52
CA LYS A 86 -2.49 7.24 -1.95
C LYS A 86 -3.89 7.67 -2.42
N LEU A 87 -4.21 7.44 -3.70
CA LEU A 87 -5.54 7.77 -4.24
C LEU A 87 -6.59 6.80 -3.71
N VAL A 88 -6.29 5.50 -3.76
CA VAL A 88 -7.14 4.44 -3.18
C VAL A 88 -7.45 4.74 -1.71
N HIS A 89 -6.41 5.04 -0.92
CA HIS A 89 -6.55 5.30 0.50
C HIS A 89 -7.47 6.51 0.78
N ALA A 90 -7.30 7.60 0.04
CA ALA A 90 -8.12 8.80 0.19
C ALA A 90 -9.60 8.55 -0.18
N GLU A 91 -9.84 7.87 -1.30
CA GLU A 91 -11.19 7.56 -1.79
C GLU A 91 -11.96 6.67 -0.82
N TYR A 92 -11.35 5.56 -0.39
CA TYR A 92 -12.00 4.59 0.50
C TYR A 92 -12.13 5.10 1.94
N THR A 93 -11.29 6.06 2.37
CA THR A 93 -11.52 6.77 3.64
C THR A 93 -12.82 7.57 3.58
N GLY A 94 -13.14 8.20 2.45
CA GLY A 94 -14.41 8.89 2.23
C GLY A 94 -15.61 7.94 2.34
N PHE A 95 -15.56 6.78 1.68
CA PHE A 95 -16.63 5.78 1.78
C PHE A 95 -16.82 5.23 3.20
N ARG A 96 -15.73 5.03 3.95
CA ARG A 96 -15.79 4.61 5.36
C ARG A 96 -16.52 5.63 6.22
N ASP A 97 -16.17 6.90 6.07
CA ASP A 97 -16.77 8.01 6.80
C ASP A 97 -18.26 8.15 6.51
N GLU A 98 -18.69 7.95 5.26
CA GLU A 98 -20.10 7.97 4.87
C GLU A 98 -20.89 6.81 5.49
N LEU A 99 -20.35 5.59 5.42
CA LEU A 99 -20.99 4.40 6.00
C LEU A 99 -21.14 4.48 7.52
N THR A 100 -20.18 5.10 8.20
CA THR A 100 -20.19 5.22 9.67
C THR A 100 -21.01 6.40 10.18
N ARG A 101 -21.24 7.44 9.37
CA ARG A 101 -22.13 8.57 9.71
C ARG A 101 -23.60 8.30 9.40
N GLY A 102 -23.89 7.38 8.48
CA GLY A 102 -25.25 7.04 8.05
C GLY A 102 -25.89 5.83 8.74
N GLY A 103 -25.22 5.23 9.73
CA GLY A 103 -25.67 4.06 10.50
C GLY A 103 -26.27 4.39 11.86
#